data_AF-A0A966GBK3-F1
#
_entry.id   AF-A0A966GBK3-F1
#
_cell.length_a   1.000
_cell.length_b   1.000
_cell.length_c   1.000
_cell.angle_alpha   90.00
_cell.angle_beta   90.00
_cell.angle_gamma   90.00
#
_symmetry.space_group_name_H-M   'P 1'
#
loop_
_entity.id
_entity.type
_entity.pdbx_description
1 polymer ?
#
loop_
_entity_poly.entity_id
_entity_poly.type
_entity_poly.pdbx_seq_one_letter_code
_entity_poly.pdbx_strand_id
1 'polypeptide(L)'
;MALLVLIILGVTLGWLASIIARTEAPGTILRQIALGMIVSVIAGAIANEGTMIGSLSILSLGIALAATGVALVLYHALRLRKSDSRA
;
A
#
# COMPACT_ATOMS: atom_id res chain seq x y z
N MET A 1 7.71 1.72 17.51
CA MET A 1 8.54 1.86 16.29
C MET A 1 7.91 1.18 15.08
N ALA A 2 7.24 0.03 15.26
CA ALA A 2 6.46 -0.68 14.24
C ALA A 2 5.61 0.23 13.35
N LEU A 3 4.82 1.14 13.94
CA LEU A 3 3.95 2.03 13.18
C LEU A 3 4.69 2.89 12.14
N LEU A 4 5.82 3.51 12.52
CA LEU A 4 6.62 4.33 11.60
C LEU A 4 7.16 3.50 10.44
N VAL A 5 7.59 2.27 10.71
CA VAL A 5 8.07 1.34 9.68
C VAL A 5 6.93 0.99 8.71
N LEU A 6 5.74 0.69 9.22
CA LEU A 6 4.57 0.37 8.38
C LEU A 6 4.15 1.57 7.52
N ILE A 7 4.20 2.79 8.07
CA ILE A 7 3.93 4.02 7.31
C ILE A 7 4.97 4.19 6.19
N ILE A 8 6.26 4.12 6.51
CA ILE A 8 7.34 4.28 5.52
C ILE A 8 7.24 3.19 4.44
N LEU A 9 6.97 1.94 4.84
CA LEU A 9 6.77 0.84 3.91
C LEU A 9 5.60 1.11 2.96
N GLY A 10 4.45 1.50 3.50
CA GLY A 10 3.26 1.76 2.69
C GLY A 10 3.45 2.94 1.74
N VAL A 11 4.09 4.01 2.21
CA VAL A 11 4.43 5.18 1.39
C VAL A 11 5.41 4.82 0.28
N THR A 12 6.47 4.08 0.60
CA THR A 12 7.49 3.67 -0.40
C THR A 12 6.90 2.72 -1.44
N LEU A 13 6.05 1.77 -1.04
CA LEU A 13 5.36 0.88 -1.98
C LEU A 13 4.35 1.62 -2.86
N GLY A 14 3.56 2.54 -2.27
CA GLY A 14 2.61 3.35 -3.04
C GLY A 14 3.30 4.29 -4.02
N TRP A 15 4.45 4.87 -3.64
CA TRP A 15 5.29 5.65 -4.53
C TRP A 15 5.95 4.80 -5.62
N LEU A 16 6.49 3.62 -5.27
CA LEU A 16 7.09 2.70 -6.23
C LEU A 16 6.07 2.23 -7.27
N ALA A 17 4.84 1.94 -6.84
CA ALA A 17 3.75 1.59 -7.75
C ALA A 17 3.47 2.71 -8.75
N SER A 18 3.61 3.98 -8.35
CA SER A 18 3.42 5.12 -9.26
C SER A 18 4.47 5.16 -10.37
N ILE A 19 5.71 4.79 -10.05
CA ILE A 19 6.81 4.69 -11.01
C ILE A 19 6.57 3.51 -11.96
N ILE A 20 6.27 2.33 -11.42
CA ILE A 20 6.03 1.12 -12.21
C ILE A 20 4.88 1.33 -13.19
N ALA A 21 3.79 1.94 -12.72
CA ALA A 21 2.61 2.22 -13.52
C ALA A 21 2.74 3.49 -14.38
N ARG A 22 3.92 4.14 -14.40
CA ARG A 22 4.19 5.38 -15.16
C ARG A 22 3.09 6.43 -14.97
N THR A 23 2.66 6.60 -13.72
CA THR A 23 1.57 7.50 -13.38
C THR A 23 2.10 8.93 -13.28
N GLU A 24 1.68 9.82 -14.17
CA GLU A 24 2.15 11.22 -14.21
C GLU A 24 1.23 12.18 -13.42
N ALA A 25 -0.05 11.83 -13.26
CA ALA A 25 -1.02 12.71 -12.62
C ALA A 25 -0.80 12.78 -11.09
N PRO A 26 -0.48 13.95 -10.50
CA PRO A 26 -0.07 14.06 -9.10
C PRO A 26 -1.17 13.58 -8.13
N GLY A 27 -2.43 13.84 -8.44
CA GLY A 27 -3.56 13.34 -7.65
C GLY A 27 -3.69 11.81 -7.63
N THR A 28 -3.20 11.12 -8.67
CA THR A 28 -3.19 9.66 -8.69
C THR A 28 -2.03 9.11 -7.85
N ILE A 29 -0.86 9.72 -7.97
CA ILE A 29 0.33 9.34 -7.19
C ILE A 29 0.00 9.44 -5.69
N LEU A 30 -0.60 10.55 -5.27
CA LEU A 30 -1.02 10.74 -3.87
C LEU A 30 -2.03 9.67 -3.42
N ARG A 31 -2.95 9.24 -4.28
CA ARG A 31 -3.89 8.15 -3.96
C ARG A 31 -3.19 6.81 -3.81
N GLN A 32 -2.19 6.50 -4.62
CA GLN A 32 -1.43 5.26 -4.49
C GLN A 32 -0.57 5.26 -3.22
N ILE A 33 0.06 6.39 -2.89
CA ILE A 33 0.78 6.58 -1.63
C ILE A 33 -0.16 6.43 -0.43
N ALA A 34 -1.31 7.11 -0.45
CA ALA A 34 -2.30 7.04 0.62
C ALA A 34 -2.85 5.61 0.77
N LEU A 35 -3.18 4.95 -0.34
CA LEU A 35 -3.65 3.56 -0.33
C LEU A 35 -2.58 2.63 0.25
N GLY A 36 -1.33 2.75 -0.20
CA GLY A 36 -0.23 1.93 0.28
C GLY A 36 0.02 2.11 1.77
N MET A 37 0.01 3.37 2.24
CA MET A 37 0.11 3.69 3.67
C MET A 37 -1.02 3.04 4.48
N ILE A 38 -2.28 3.26 4.08
CA ILE A 38 -3.45 2.79 4.82
C ILE A 38 -3.44 1.25 4.88
N VAL A 39 -3.20 0.58 3.75
CA VAL A 39 -3.21 -0.88 3.69
C VAL A 39 -2.06 -1.47 4.52
N SER A 40 -0.85 -0.92 4.41
CA SER A 40 0.31 -1.37 5.20
C SER A 40 0.06 -1.21 6.70
N VAL A 41 -0.48 -0.06 7.12
CA VAL A 41 -0.78 0.18 8.54
C VAL A 41 -1.86 -0.76 9.04
N ILE A 42 -2.97 -0.93 8.30
CA ILE A 42 -4.08 -1.81 8.74
C ILE A 42 -3.65 -3.27 8.76
N ALA A 43 -3.03 -3.76 7.68
CA ALA A 43 -2.59 -5.15 7.59
C ALA A 43 -1.51 -5.45 8.63
N GLY A 44 -0.52 -4.56 8.77
CA GLY A 44 0.51 -4.67 9.80
C GLY A 44 -0.05 -4.56 11.21
N ALA A 45 -1.07 -3.72 11.45
CA ALA A 45 -1.77 -3.65 12.74
C ALA A 45 -2.36 -5.00 13.12
N ILE A 46 -3.15 -5.57 12.22
CA ILE A 46 -3.90 -6.81 12.46
C ILE A 46 -2.91 -7.97 12.63
N ALA A 47 -1.91 -8.05 11.76
CA ALA A 47 -0.90 -9.10 11.81
C ALA A 47 0.05 -9.00 13.02
N ASN A 48 0.19 -7.81 13.62
CA ASN A 48 0.97 -7.59 14.83
C ASN A 48 0.09 -7.56 16.10
N GLU A 49 -1.12 -8.14 16.04
CA GLU A 49 -2.08 -8.24 17.14
C GLU A 49 -2.45 -6.88 17.78
N GLY A 50 -2.38 -5.79 17.00
CA GLY A 50 -2.63 -4.44 17.48
C GLY A 50 -1.47 -3.80 18.24
N THR A 51 -0.33 -4.48 18.38
CA THR A 51 0.83 -3.96 19.11
C THR A 51 1.59 -2.93 18.26
N MET A 52 1.26 -1.65 18.40
CA MET A 52 1.84 -0.57 17.58
C MET A 52 3.12 0.05 18.15
N ILE A 53 3.30 -0.05 19.46
CA ILE A 53 4.39 0.62 20.19
C ILE A 53 5.60 -0.31 20.38
N GLY A 54 5.38 -1.63 20.43
CA GLY A 54 6.41 -2.67 20.63
C GLY A 54 7.18 -3.09 19.37
N SER A 55 7.80 -4.28 19.44
CA SER A 55 8.57 -4.89 18.35
C SER A 55 7.68 -5.32 17.18
N LEU A 56 8.13 -5.05 15.96
CA LEU A 56 7.49 -5.53 14.74
C LEU A 56 7.99 -6.95 14.45
N SER A 57 7.06 -7.91 14.29
CA SER A 57 7.44 -9.26 13.85
C SER A 57 7.75 -9.27 12.34
N ILE A 58 8.64 -10.16 11.92
CA ILE A 58 8.96 -10.29 10.49
C ILE A 58 7.78 -10.81 9.67
N LEU A 59 6.90 -11.60 10.31
CA LEU A 59 5.66 -12.09 9.74
C LEU A 59 4.67 -10.95 9.50
N SER A 60 4.50 -10.04 10.46
CA SER A 60 3.59 -8.91 10.30
C SER A 60 4.06 -7.94 9.21
N LEU A 61 5.38 -7.74 9.09
CA LEU A 61 5.98 -6.99 8.00
C LEU A 61 5.73 -7.67 6.63
N GLY A 62 5.92 -8.99 6.54
CA GLY A 62 5.67 -9.75 5.32
C GLY A 62 4.20 -9.68 4.87
N ILE A 63 3.26 -9.79 5.81
CA ILE A 63 1.82 -9.68 5.55
C ILE A 63 1.48 -8.26 5.09
N ALA A 64 2.00 -7.23 5.76
CA ALA A 64 1.79 -5.84 5.38
C ALA A 64 2.29 -5.55 3.95
N LEU A 65 3.47 -6.07 3.61
CA LEU A 65 4.05 -5.94 2.28
C LEU A 65 3.19 -6.64 1.21
N ALA A 66 2.81 -7.89 1.45
CA ALA A 66 1.98 -8.66 0.52
C ALA A 66 0.60 -8.02 0.30
N ALA A 67 -0.09 -7.64 1.39
CA ALA A 67 -1.38 -6.98 1.33
C ALA A 67 -1.32 -5.65 0.57
N THR A 68 -0.28 -4.84 0.82
CA THR A 68 -0.07 -3.56 0.14
C THR A 68 0.18 -3.76 -1.36
N GLY A 69 1.01 -4.74 -1.73
CA GLY A 69 1.25 -5.08 -3.13
C GLY A 69 -0.03 -5.50 -3.85
N VAL A 70 -0.82 -6.40 -3.26
CA VAL A 70 -2.10 -6.86 -3.82
C VAL A 70 -3.08 -5.69 -3.99
N ALA A 71 -3.20 -4.81 -2.99
CA ALA A 71 -4.09 -3.66 -3.07
C ALA A 71 -3.70 -2.69 -4.20
N LEU A 72 -2.41 -2.44 -4.40
CA LEU A 72 -1.92 -1.56 -5.47
C LEU A 72 -2.11 -2.19 -6.85
N VAL A 73 -1.93 -3.50 -6.99
CA VAL A 73 -2.22 -4.23 -8.24
C VAL A 73 -3.72 -4.16 -8.56
N LEU A 74 -4.58 -4.43 -7.58
CA LEU A 74 -6.04 -4.32 -7.74
C LEU A 74 -6.47 -2.90 -8.11
N TYR A 75 -5.89 -1.88 -7.48
CA TYR A 75 -6.15 -0.49 -7.82
C TYR A 75 -5.90 -0.21 -9.31
N HIS A 76 -4.78 -0.71 -9.86
CA HIS A 76 -4.46 -0.56 -11.28
C HIS A 76 -5.39 -1.37 -12.19
N ALA A 77 -5.65 -2.64 -11.86
CA ALA A 77 -6.52 -3.51 -12.64
C ALA A 77 -7.95 -2.95 -12.76
N LEU A 78 -8.51 -2.43 -11.66
CA LEU A 78 -9.83 -1.81 -11.66
C LEU A 78 -9.86 -0.49 -12.44
N ARG A 79 -8.76 0.25 -12.46
CA ARG A 79 -8.66 1.51 -13.21
C ARG A 79 -8.59 1.26 -14.71
N LEU A 80 -7.86 0.22 -15.15
CA LEU A 80 -7.84 -0.22 -16.55
C LEU A 80 -9.25 -0.61 -17.01
N ARG A 81 -9.95 -1.44 -16.23
CA ARG A 81 -11.33 -1.87 -16.56
C ARG A 81 -12.30 -0.71 -16.76
N LYS A 82 -12.16 0.37 -15.98
CA LYS A 82 -13.03 1.54 -16.07
C LYS A 82 -12.74 2.40 -17.32
N SER A 83 -11.57 2.23 -17.94
CA SER A 83 -11.24 2.84 -19.22
C SER A 83 -11.95 2.11 -20.38
N ASP A 84 -11.96 0.78 -20.36
CA ASP A 84 -12.58 -0.03 -21.41
C ASP A 84 -14.12 0.04 -21.41
N SER A 85 -14.78 0.19 -20.25
CA SER A 85 -16.25 0.33 -20.21
C SER A 85 -16.78 1.70 -20.64
N ARG A 86 -15.91 2.63 -21.07
CA ARG A 86 -16.27 3.98 -21.53
C ARG A 86 -15.99 4.21 -23.02
N ALA A 87 -15.50 3.20 -23.74
CA ALA A 87 -15.34 3.21 -25.21
C ALA A 87 -16.54 2.52 -25.87
#